data_AF-A0A8H4VQ46-F1
#
_entry.id   AF-A0A8H4VQ46-F1
#
_cell.length_a   1.000
_cell.length_b   1.000
_cell.length_c   1.000
_cell.angle_alpha   90.00
_cell.angle_beta   90.00
_cell.angle_gamma   90.00
#
_symmetry.space_group_name_H-M   'P 1'
#
loop_
_entity.id
_entity.type
_entity.pdbx_description
1 polymer ?
#
loop_
_entity_poly.entity_id
_entity_poly.type
_entity_poly.pdbx_seq_one_letter_code
_entity_poly.pdbx_strand_id
1 'polypeptide(L)'
;MSSTPSDPEPEIPRLPMPSKNPLPLSSSQEAQVRELYHSRVRGYCAAEIKLFADCALGRTFTAPFACRAQNRVMNACMIQHATQSEQDAAREEWFATRLRRQKEREKREERRKEQEKFR
;
A
#
# COMPACT_ATOMS: atom_id res chain seq x y z
N MET A 1 25.40 -15.07 3.06
CA MET A 1 24.80 -14.08 3.97
C MET A 1 25.05 -12.72 3.35
N SER A 2 24.05 -12.14 2.68
CA SER A 2 24.14 -10.76 2.17
C SER A 2 22.81 -10.09 2.41
N SER A 3 22.76 -9.28 3.46
CA SER A 3 21.62 -8.41 3.77
C SER A 3 21.82 -7.10 3.02
N THR A 4 20.97 -6.82 2.05
CA THR A 4 20.90 -5.51 1.38
C THR A 4 20.25 -4.51 2.34
N PRO A 5 20.84 -3.32 2.58
CA PRO A 5 20.22 -2.31 3.40
C PRO A 5 19.04 -1.68 2.63
N SER A 6 17.88 -1.65 3.27
CA SER A 6 16.66 -1.02 2.79
C SER A 6 16.84 0.50 2.75
N ASP A 7 16.87 1.09 1.55
CA ASP A 7 16.76 2.53 1.35
C ASP A 7 15.45 3.05 2.01
N PRO A 8 15.46 4.21 2.68
CA PRO A 8 14.25 4.81 3.20
C PRO A 8 13.37 5.26 2.02
N GLU A 9 12.23 4.60 1.85
CA GLU A 9 11.21 4.97 0.88
C GLU A 9 10.76 6.42 1.14
N PRO A 10 10.67 7.28 0.10
CA PRO A 10 10.34 8.69 0.31
C PRO A 10 8.93 8.82 0.89
N GLU A 11 8.85 9.26 2.14
CA GLU A 11 7.61 9.50 2.88
C GLU A 11 6.76 10.52 2.12
N ILE A 12 5.67 10.04 1.51
CA ILE A 12 4.83 10.85 0.64
C ILE A 12 4.00 11.78 1.53
N PRO A 13 4.11 13.11 1.38
CA PRO A 13 3.27 14.03 2.14
C PRO A 13 1.79 13.76 1.81
N ARG A 14 1.02 13.37 2.83
CA ARG A 14 -0.43 13.15 2.70
C ARG A 14 -1.07 14.49 2.36
N LEU A 15 -1.64 14.60 1.16
CA LEU A 15 -2.35 15.81 0.77
C LEU A 15 -3.71 15.81 1.47
N PRO A 16 -4.11 16.94 2.09
CA PRO A 16 -5.44 17.05 2.66
C PRO A 16 -6.47 16.89 1.55
N MET A 17 -7.37 15.91 1.71
CA MET A 17 -8.45 15.67 0.76
C MET A 17 -9.32 16.94 0.59
N PRO A 18 -9.64 17.37 -0.65
CA PRO A 18 -10.37 18.62 -0.90
C PRO A 18 -11.80 18.67 -0.36
N SER A 19 -12.39 17.55 0.08
CA SER A 19 -13.77 17.48 0.59
C SER A 19 -13.99 16.15 1.34
N LYS A 20 -14.88 16.18 2.35
CA LYS A 20 -15.36 14.99 3.08
C LYS A 20 -16.17 14.03 2.19
N ASN A 21 -16.59 14.48 1.01
CA ASN A 21 -17.21 13.63 0.01
C ASN A 21 -16.12 13.09 -0.93
N PRO A 22 -15.83 11.78 -0.94
CA PRO A 22 -14.77 11.22 -1.76
C PRO A 22 -15.10 11.45 -3.24
N LEU A 23 -14.10 11.94 -3.99
CA LEU A 23 -14.20 12.06 -5.44
C LEU A 23 -14.57 10.68 -6.02
N PRO A 24 -15.61 10.57 -6.88
CA PRO A 24 -16.00 9.29 -7.45
C PRO A 24 -14.86 8.76 -8.32
N LEU A 25 -14.32 7.61 -7.93
CA LEU A 25 -13.28 6.91 -8.67
C LEU A 25 -13.91 5.89 -9.62
N SER A 26 -13.25 5.59 -10.74
CA SER A 26 -13.62 4.46 -11.56
C SER A 26 -13.39 3.14 -10.79
N SER A 27 -14.10 2.07 -11.17
CA SER A 27 -13.94 0.76 -10.53
C SER A 27 -12.47 0.26 -10.49
N SER A 28 -11.72 0.53 -11.57
CA SER A 28 -10.29 0.20 -11.65
C SER A 28 -9.41 1.04 -10.71
N GLN A 29 -9.76 2.31 -10.48
CA GLN A 29 -9.06 3.18 -9.54
C GLN A 29 -9.36 2.77 -8.09
N GLU A 30 -10.61 2.40 -7.78
CA GLU A 30 -10.96 1.88 -6.46
C GLU A 30 -10.30 0.53 -6.14
N ALA A 31 -10.04 -0.30 -7.15
CA ALA A 31 -9.27 -1.53 -6.97
C ALA A 31 -7.83 -1.23 -6.54
N GLN A 32 -7.18 -0.22 -7.15
CA GLN A 32 -5.82 0.22 -6.77
C GLN A 32 -5.77 0.79 -5.35
N VAL A 33 -6.78 1.59 -4.96
CA VAL A 33 -6.91 2.09 -3.59
C VAL A 33 -7.07 0.92 -2.60
N ARG A 34 -7.92 -0.06 -2.93
CA ARG A 34 -8.10 -1.26 -2.10
C ARG A 34 -6.82 -2.08 -1.96
N GLU A 35 -6.02 -2.15 -3.02
CA GLU A 35 -4.73 -2.83 -2.98
C GLU A 35 -3.74 -2.14 -2.03
N LEU A 36 -3.63 -0.80 -2.10
CA LEU A 36 -2.83 0.00 -1.17
C LEU A 36 -3.31 -0.16 0.28
N TYR A 37 -4.62 -0.09 0.50
CA TYR A 37 -5.25 -0.30 1.79
C TYR A 37 -4.91 -1.69 2.37
N HIS A 38 -5.12 -2.76 1.61
CA HIS A 38 -4.77 -4.11 2.07
C HIS A 38 -3.26 -4.27 2.28
N SER A 39 -2.42 -3.61 1.48
CA SER A 39 -0.97 -3.62 1.68
C SER A 39 -0.58 -3.02 3.03
N ARG A 40 -1.15 -1.87 3.39
CA ARG A 40 -0.92 -1.21 4.68
C ARG A 40 -1.40 -2.04 5.86
N VAL A 41 -2.62 -2.58 5.79
CA VAL A 41 -3.16 -3.45 6.84
C VAL A 41 -2.27 -4.69 7.04
N ARG A 42 -1.79 -5.30 5.95
CA ARG A 42 -0.81 -6.39 6.03
C ARG A 42 0.53 -5.96 6.61
N GLY A 43 0.95 -4.71 6.36
CA GLY A 43 2.16 -4.13 6.95
C GLY A 43 2.06 -4.02 8.48
N TYR A 44 0.92 -3.55 9.01
CA TYR A 44 0.70 -3.49 10.47
C TYR A 44 0.67 -4.88 11.11
N CYS A 45 0.03 -5.85 10.45
CA CYS A 45 -0.12 -7.22 10.94
C CYS A 45 0.97 -8.18 10.45
N ALA A 46 2.15 -7.67 10.08
CA ALA A 46 3.20 -8.48 9.46
C ALA A 46 3.70 -9.59 10.39
N ALA A 47 3.71 -9.36 11.71
CA ALA A 47 4.15 -10.35 12.70
C ALA A 47 3.20 -11.55 12.77
N GLU A 48 1.89 -11.30 12.81
CA GLU A 48 0.85 -12.32 12.88
C GLU A 48 0.74 -13.10 11.58
N ILE A 49 0.88 -12.41 10.44
CA ILE A 49 0.95 -13.03 9.12
C ILE A 49 2.15 -13.97 9.04
N LYS A 50 3.31 -13.54 9.56
CA LYS A 50 4.51 -14.38 9.61
C LYS A 50 4.29 -15.65 10.43
N LEU A 51 3.68 -15.54 11.62
CA LEU A 51 3.38 -16.71 12.45
C LEU A 51 2.41 -17.69 11.78
N PHE A 52 1.41 -17.17 11.05
CA PHE A 52 0.53 -18.00 10.24
C PHE A 52 1.28 -18.66 9.08
N ALA A 53 2.14 -17.91 8.37
CA ALA A 53 2.94 -18.41 7.27
C ALA A 53 3.89 -19.52 7.73
N ASP A 54 4.61 -19.31 8.84
CA ASP A 54 5.55 -20.29 9.41
C ASP A 54 4.83 -21.60 9.79
N CYS A 55 3.59 -21.53 10.28
CA CYS A 55 2.76 -22.72 10.52
C CYS A 55 2.25 -23.39 9.23
N ALA A 56 1.92 -22.58 8.22
CA ALA A 56 1.39 -23.05 6.94
C ALA A 56 2.47 -23.64 6.01
N LEU A 57 3.76 -23.37 6.28
CA LEU A 57 4.88 -23.97 5.54
C LEU A 57 4.78 -25.50 5.58
N GLY A 58 4.61 -26.11 4.40
CA GLY A 58 4.47 -27.56 4.25
C GLY A 58 3.09 -28.14 4.58
N ARG A 59 2.08 -27.29 4.85
CA ARG A 59 0.72 -27.72 5.22
C ARG A 59 -0.35 -27.13 4.29
N THR A 60 -0.16 -27.15 2.98
CA THR A 60 -1.04 -26.47 2.00
C THR A 60 -2.52 -26.84 2.12
N PHE A 61 -2.83 -28.12 2.31
CA PHE A 61 -4.23 -28.61 2.38
C PHE A 61 -4.80 -28.61 3.80
N THR A 62 -3.95 -28.78 4.82
CA THR A 62 -4.39 -28.90 6.22
C THR A 62 -4.22 -27.62 7.04
N ALA A 63 -3.58 -26.57 6.48
CA ALA A 63 -3.34 -25.29 7.14
C ALA A 63 -4.60 -24.65 7.77
N PRO A 64 -5.78 -24.64 7.13
CA PRO A 64 -6.98 -24.04 7.73
C PRO A 64 -7.40 -24.69 9.06
N PHE A 65 -7.10 -25.97 9.23
CA PHE A 65 -7.43 -26.74 10.43
C PHE A 65 -6.25 -26.74 11.42
N ALA A 66 -5.05 -27.07 10.95
CA ALA A 66 -3.84 -27.19 11.77
C ALA A 66 -3.33 -25.86 12.30
N CYS A 67 -3.48 -24.78 11.53
CA CYS A 67 -3.02 -23.42 11.88
C CYS A 67 -4.18 -22.49 12.24
N ARG A 68 -5.32 -23.05 12.67
CA ARG A 68 -6.55 -22.29 12.98
C ARG A 68 -6.34 -21.25 14.07
N ALA A 69 -5.48 -21.50 15.05
CA ALA A 69 -5.18 -20.57 16.12
C ALA A 69 -4.45 -19.33 15.57
N GLN A 70 -3.38 -19.53 14.80
CA GLN A 70 -2.59 -18.48 14.16
C GLN A 70 -3.45 -17.70 13.15
N ASN A 71 -4.30 -18.39 12.39
CA ASN A 71 -5.22 -17.76 11.45
C ASN A 71 -6.21 -16.82 12.14
N ARG A 72 -6.75 -17.19 13.30
CA ARG A 72 -7.63 -16.32 14.10
C ARG A 72 -6.91 -15.08 14.60
N VAL A 73 -5.68 -15.23 15.09
CA VAL A 73 -4.88 -14.09 15.58
C VAL A 73 -4.58 -13.12 14.44
N MET A 74 -4.13 -13.63 13.29
CA MET A 74 -3.91 -12.84 12.08
C MET A 74 -5.17 -12.09 11.65
N ASN A 75 -6.31 -12.79 11.55
CA ASN A 75 -7.56 -12.17 11.16
C ASN A 75 -8.04 -11.13 12.18
N ALA A 76 -7.83 -11.36 13.48
CA ALA A 76 -8.19 -10.40 14.51
C ALA A 76 -7.40 -9.09 14.34
N CYS A 77 -6.08 -9.16 14.09
CA CYS A 77 -5.28 -7.98 13.79
C CYS A 77 -5.78 -7.27 12.51
N MET A 78 -6.02 -8.03 11.44
CA MET A 78 -6.48 -7.45 10.18
C MET A 78 -7.81 -6.71 10.34
N ILE A 79 -8.75 -7.25 11.11
CA ILE A 79 -10.06 -6.62 11.40
C ILE A 79 -9.89 -5.34 12.24
N GLN A 80 -8.98 -5.34 13.21
CA GLN A 80 -8.71 -4.17 14.05
C GLN A 80 -8.19 -2.98 13.23
N HIS A 81 -7.32 -3.23 12.24
CA HIS A 81 -6.79 -2.20 11.35
C HIS A 81 -7.66 -1.94 10.12
N ALA A 82 -8.68 -2.76 9.88
CA ALA A 82 -9.61 -2.60 8.76
C ALA A 82 -10.65 -1.48 9.02
N THR A 83 -10.15 -0.26 9.19
CA THR A 83 -10.96 0.91 9.54
C THR A 83 -11.20 1.82 8.34
N GLN A 84 -12.31 2.56 8.36
CA GLN A 84 -12.64 3.56 7.35
C GLN A 84 -11.53 4.63 7.23
N SER A 85 -10.91 5.01 8.36
CA SER A 85 -9.79 5.95 8.38
C SER A 85 -8.57 5.46 7.62
N GLU A 86 -8.24 4.16 7.69
CA GLU A 86 -7.14 3.60 6.89
C GLU A 86 -7.51 3.55 5.40
N GLN A 87 -8.78 3.31 5.07
CA GLN A 87 -9.23 3.36 3.67
C GLN A 87 -9.13 4.78 3.09
N ASP A 88 -9.51 5.80 3.86
CA ASP A 88 -9.42 7.20 3.42
C ASP A 88 -7.95 7.66 3.35
N ALA A 89 -7.10 7.24 4.28
CA ALA A 89 -5.66 7.47 4.20
C ALA A 89 -5.02 6.79 2.96
N ALA A 90 -5.49 5.60 2.58
CA ALA A 90 -5.03 4.94 1.36
C ALA A 90 -5.51 5.68 0.09
N ARG A 91 -6.71 6.28 0.11
CA ARG A 91 -7.18 7.15 -0.98
C ARG A 91 -6.28 8.38 -1.12
N GLU A 92 -5.99 9.06 -0.01
CA GLU A 92 -5.09 10.23 0.02
C GLU A 92 -3.72 9.92 -0.57
N GLU A 93 -3.13 8.79 -0.15
CA GLU A 93 -1.85 8.32 -0.63
C GLU A 93 -1.88 7.99 -2.14
N TRP A 94 -2.97 7.38 -2.62
CA TRP A 94 -3.16 7.10 -4.03
C TRP A 94 -3.20 8.39 -4.86
N PHE A 95 -3.97 9.39 -4.41
CA PHE A 95 -4.03 10.70 -5.06
C PHE A 95 -2.67 11.41 -5.03
N ALA A 96 -1.96 11.39 -3.89
CA ALA A 96 -0.64 11.99 -3.75
C ALA A 96 0.39 11.32 -4.69
N THR A 97 0.36 9.99 -4.79
CA THR A 97 1.22 9.24 -5.72
C THR A 97 0.93 9.59 -7.17
N ARG A 98 -0.35 9.72 -7.55
CA ARG A 98 -0.75 10.17 -8.90
C ARG A 98 -0.24 11.57 -9.21
N LEU A 99 -0.42 12.52 -8.28
CA LEU A 99 0.04 13.90 -8.46
C LEU A 99 1.57 13.98 -8.55
N ARG A 100 2.29 13.21 -7.72
CA ARG A 100 3.75 13.10 -7.77
C ARG A 100 4.22 12.62 -9.14
N ARG A 101 3.63 11.53 -9.66
CA ARG A 101 3.95 10.98 -10.99
C ARG A 101 3.67 11.98 -12.11
N GLN A 102 2.64 12.82 -11.98
CA GLN A 102 2.36 13.88 -12.94
C GLN A 102 3.45 14.95 -12.91
N LYS A 103 3.78 15.49 -11.72
CA LYS A 103 4.84 16.49 -11.56
C LYS A 103 6.21 16.01 -12.03
N GLU A 104 6.54 14.74 -11.83
CA GLU A 104 7.79 14.14 -12.33
C GLU A 104 7.86 14.09 -13.85
N ARG A 105 6.72 13.86 -14.53
CA ARG A 105 6.62 13.89 -15.99
C ARG A 105 6.79 15.30 -16.52
N GLU A 106 6.10 16.26 -15.93
CA GLU A 106 6.21 17.69 -16.27
C GLU A 106 7.67 18.17 -16.13
N LYS A 107 8.32 17.89 -14.99
CA LYS A 107 9.75 18.20 -14.78
C LYS A 107 10.67 17.50 -15.80
N ARG A 108 10.37 16.26 -16.18
CA ARG A 108 11.16 15.53 -17.18
C ARG A 108 11.01 16.14 -18.57
N GLU A 109 9.82 16.59 -18.93
CA GLU A 109 9.53 17.28 -20.19
C GLU A 109 10.16 18.67 -20.24
N GLU A 110 10.13 19.42 -19.14
CA GLU A 110 10.82 20.71 -19.00
C GLU A 110 12.33 20.56 -19.23
N ARG A 111 12.98 19.62 -18.53
CA ARG A 111 14.42 19.34 -18.72
C ARG A 111 14.74 18.93 -20.16
N ARG A 112 13.85 18.18 -20.82
CA ARG A 112 14.03 17.79 -22.23
C ARG A 112 13.94 19.02 -23.16
N LYS A 113 12.97 19.90 -22.95
CA LYS A 113 12.83 21.15 -23.72
C LYS A 113 14.02 22.08 -23.53
N GLU A 114 14.56 22.17 -22.32
CA GLU A 114 15.78 22.95 -22.04
C GLU A 114 17.00 22.38 -22.77
N GLN A 115 17.18 21.05 -22.76
CA GLN A 115 18.24 20.39 -23.52
C GLN A 115 18.08 20.58 -25.04
N GLU A 116 16.85 20.52 -25.56
CA GLU A 116 16.55 20.79 -26.98
C GLU A 116 16.78 22.26 -27.35
N LYS A 117 16.61 23.22 -26.43
CA LYS A 117 16.92 24.65 -26.66
C LYS A 117 18.41 24.97 -26.64
N PHE A 118 19.22 24.19 -25.93
CA PHE A 118 20.67 24.39 -25.81
C PHE A 118 21.48 23.62 -26.89
N ARG A 119 20.82 22.77 -27.67
CA ARG A 119 21.38 22.02 -28.79
C ARG A 119 21.22 22.79 -30.10
#